data_AF-A0A940MJ68-F1
#
_entry.id   AF-A0A940MJ68-F1
#
_cell.length_a   1.000
_cell.length_b   1.000
_cell.length_c   1.000
_cell.angle_alpha   90.00
_cell.angle_beta   90.00
_cell.angle_gamma   90.00
#
_symmetry.space_group_name_H-M   'P 1'
#
loop_
_entity.id
_entity.type
_entity.pdbx_description
1 polymer ?
#
loop_
_entity_poly.entity_id
_entity_poly.type
_entity_poly.pdbx_seq_one_letter_code
_entity_poly.pdbx_strand_id
1 'polypeptide(L)'
;MSHLLVEGPPGSGRTELLRALAASLAVGARPDDLGLLLVDGAGGMRGEGLAALTELPHVTEHLVASDPVRMRAFAQALGAELKRRAELLGPLSFAQWHEAHRDREEGGEHGEQQQGGAPLSATRTLRLRPGGQRPAQDVRRAPSPLPRLAVLVDDLDALVAPALGSPGRPAAGSVMRALEAIARDGERLGVHLLAASGAHDRTASTELARTVRLRAVLDAPPTAPAPEDPTPGRGRLVGPDGATPFQAGRVTGRIPRTATRRPTVAPLEWERMGDPPARRPLRELGNGPTDLALLASAMDRAARSVAAAPVAPLSPVHP
;
A
#
# COMPACT_ATOMS: atom_id res chain seq x y z
N MET A 1 11.27 -2.34 2.79
CA MET A 1 10.04 -2.39 3.61
C MET A 1 10.22 -3.49 4.63
N SER A 2 9.79 -3.26 5.87
CA SER A 2 9.63 -4.32 6.86
C SER A 2 8.17 -4.81 6.85
N HIS A 3 7.89 -5.88 7.59
CA HIS A 3 6.52 -6.23 7.93
C HIS A 3 5.92 -5.20 8.90
N LEU A 4 4.60 -4.99 8.86
CA LEU A 4 3.87 -4.09 9.75
C LEU A 4 2.61 -4.77 10.29
N LEU A 5 2.37 -4.64 11.59
CA LEU A 5 1.10 -5.03 12.22
C LEU A 5 0.37 -3.77 12.71
N VAL A 6 -0.82 -3.53 12.20
CA VAL A 6 -1.72 -2.46 12.60
C VAL A 6 -2.67 -3.01 13.67
N GLU A 7 -2.64 -2.45 14.86
CA GLU A 7 -3.41 -2.91 16.01
C GLU A 7 -4.36 -1.82 16.48
N GLY A 8 -5.58 -2.18 16.88
CA GLY A 8 -6.52 -1.22 17.43
C GLY A 8 -7.94 -1.78 17.56
N PRO A 9 -8.77 -1.20 18.44
CA PRO A 9 -10.15 -1.66 18.60
C PRO A 9 -11.02 -1.34 17.37
N PRO A 10 -12.24 -1.90 17.28
CA PRO A 10 -13.20 -1.53 16.25
C PRO A 10 -13.40 -0.01 16.17
N GLY A 11 -13.50 0.52 14.95
CA GLY A 11 -13.66 1.96 14.70
C GLY A 11 -12.40 2.82 14.82
N SER A 12 -11.25 2.25 15.22
CA SER A 12 -9.97 2.98 15.32
C SER A 12 -9.36 3.41 13.98
N GLY A 13 -9.84 2.87 12.85
CA GLY A 13 -9.37 3.23 11.50
C GLY A 13 -8.34 2.28 10.89
N ARG A 14 -8.18 1.04 11.41
CA ARG A 14 -7.20 0.04 10.91
C ARG A 14 -7.27 -0.19 9.40
N THR A 15 -8.46 -0.50 8.88
CA THR A 15 -8.68 -0.73 7.44
C THR A 15 -8.33 0.52 6.63
N GLU A 16 -8.68 1.71 7.13
CA GLU A 16 -8.36 2.97 6.44
C GLU A 16 -6.85 3.25 6.42
N LEU A 17 -6.14 2.92 7.50
CA LEU A 17 -4.67 2.98 7.50
C LEU A 17 -4.05 2.00 6.50
N LEU A 18 -4.56 0.75 6.40
CA LEU A 18 -4.09 -0.18 5.37
C LEU A 18 -4.33 0.37 3.95
N ARG A 19 -5.49 0.96 3.69
CA ARG A 19 -5.79 1.60 2.40
C ARG A 19 -4.87 2.79 2.10
N ALA A 20 -4.60 3.63 3.11
CA ALA A 20 -3.68 4.76 2.97
C ALA A 20 -2.24 4.30 2.71
N LEU A 21 -1.79 3.24 3.37
CA LEU A 21 -0.48 2.62 3.12
C LEU A 21 -0.40 2.05 1.71
N ALA A 22 -1.41 1.32 1.25
CA ALA A 22 -1.47 0.81 -0.12
C ALA A 22 -1.39 1.94 -1.16
N ALA A 23 -2.16 3.02 -0.96
CA ALA A 23 -2.13 4.20 -1.80
C ALA A 23 -0.74 4.85 -1.82
N SER A 24 -0.08 4.98 -0.66
CA SER A 24 1.28 5.53 -0.57
C SER A 24 2.30 4.66 -1.30
N LEU A 25 2.18 3.33 -1.23
CA LEU A 25 3.05 2.41 -1.95
C LEU A 25 2.83 2.48 -3.46
N ALA A 26 1.57 2.54 -3.90
CA ALA A 26 1.20 2.68 -5.30
C ALA A 26 1.74 3.98 -5.93
N VAL A 27 1.75 5.08 -5.17
CA VAL A 27 2.35 6.36 -5.64
C VAL A 27 3.88 6.25 -5.76
N GLY A 28 4.53 5.48 -4.88
CA GLY A 28 5.98 5.38 -4.81
C GLY A 28 6.62 4.34 -5.74
N ALA A 29 5.83 3.49 -6.40
CA ALA A 29 6.35 2.40 -7.23
C ALA A 29 5.53 2.23 -8.51
N ARG A 30 6.16 1.74 -9.58
CA ARG A 30 5.44 1.37 -10.81
C ARG A 30 4.69 0.04 -10.63
N PRO A 31 3.57 -0.18 -11.34
CA PRO A 31 2.81 -1.43 -11.25
C PRO A 31 3.51 -2.66 -11.83
N ASP A 32 4.61 -2.49 -12.57
CA ASP A 32 5.51 -3.57 -12.99
C ASP A 32 6.62 -3.88 -11.97
N ASP A 33 6.84 -3.00 -10.99
CA ASP A 33 7.86 -3.16 -9.94
C ASP A 33 7.26 -3.55 -8.57
N LEU A 34 5.96 -3.37 -8.38
CA LEU A 34 5.22 -3.66 -7.15
C LEU A 34 3.86 -4.30 -7.44
N GLY A 35 3.64 -5.50 -6.87
CA GLY A 35 2.33 -6.15 -6.78
C GLY A 35 1.73 -6.03 -5.38
N LEU A 36 0.43 -5.80 -5.30
CA LEU A 36 -0.36 -5.78 -4.07
C LEU A 36 -1.31 -6.99 -4.04
N LEU A 37 -1.22 -7.79 -2.99
CA LEU A 37 -2.11 -8.93 -2.73
C LEU A 37 -3.00 -8.58 -1.54
N LEU A 38 -4.31 -8.56 -1.73
CA LEU A 38 -5.28 -8.14 -0.73
C LEU A 38 -5.96 -9.36 -0.12
N VAL A 39 -6.12 -9.40 1.20
CA VAL A 39 -6.80 -10.46 1.93
C VAL A 39 -7.79 -9.84 2.91
N ASP A 40 -9.09 -10.03 2.68
CA ASP A 40 -10.14 -9.63 3.61
C ASP A 40 -10.51 -10.81 4.52
N GLY A 41 -9.94 -10.83 5.73
CA GLY A 41 -10.14 -11.90 6.71
C GLY A 41 -11.58 -12.03 7.19
N ALA A 42 -12.34 -10.94 7.29
CA ALA A 42 -13.73 -10.98 7.73
C ALA A 42 -14.72 -11.48 6.65
N GLY A 43 -14.25 -11.89 5.46
CA GLY A 43 -15.09 -12.47 4.42
C GLY A 43 -16.16 -11.51 3.86
N GLY A 44 -15.91 -10.20 3.87
CA GLY A 44 -16.86 -9.18 3.39
C GLY A 44 -17.97 -8.82 4.39
N MET A 45 -17.95 -9.36 5.60
CA MET A 45 -18.98 -9.09 6.62
C MET A 45 -18.87 -7.69 7.27
N ARG A 46 -17.79 -6.94 7.01
CA ARG A 46 -17.47 -5.67 7.68
C ARG A 46 -17.16 -4.55 6.68
N GLY A 47 -18.21 -3.99 6.08
CA GLY A 47 -18.09 -2.90 5.13
C GLY A 47 -17.29 -3.30 3.88
N GLU A 48 -16.68 -2.30 3.23
CA GLU A 48 -15.97 -2.50 1.95
C GLU A 48 -14.55 -3.11 2.11
N GLY A 49 -14.03 -3.31 3.34
CA GLY A 49 -12.72 -3.94 3.56
C GLY A 49 -11.60 -3.35 2.69
N LEU A 50 -10.83 -4.20 2.02
CA LEU A 50 -9.82 -3.77 1.05
C LEU A 50 -10.34 -3.62 -0.39
N ALA A 51 -11.62 -3.87 -0.65
CA ALA A 51 -12.20 -3.84 -2.00
C ALA A 51 -12.02 -2.49 -2.70
N ALA A 52 -12.02 -1.37 -1.96
CA ALA A 52 -11.79 -0.05 -2.56
C ALA A 52 -10.42 0.09 -3.24
N LEU A 53 -9.45 -0.77 -2.93
CA LEU A 53 -8.12 -0.78 -3.52
C LEU A 53 -8.05 -1.51 -4.85
N THR A 54 -9.05 -2.34 -5.23
CA THR A 54 -8.99 -3.16 -6.45
C THR A 54 -8.89 -2.35 -7.74
N GLU A 55 -9.23 -1.06 -7.68
CA GLU A 55 -9.09 -0.12 -8.79
C GLU A 55 -7.61 0.30 -9.02
N LEU A 56 -6.71 0.06 -8.06
CA LEU A 56 -5.29 0.37 -8.24
C LEU A 56 -4.66 -0.61 -9.23
N PRO A 57 -3.87 -0.13 -10.22
CA PRO A 57 -3.23 -1.00 -11.21
C PRO A 57 -2.19 -1.95 -10.61
N HIS A 58 -1.74 -1.71 -9.38
CA HIS A 58 -0.81 -2.56 -8.64
C HIS A 58 -1.48 -3.77 -8.00
N VAL A 59 -2.80 -3.80 -7.87
CA VAL A 59 -3.51 -4.93 -7.24
C VAL A 59 -3.50 -6.12 -8.17
N THR A 60 -2.82 -7.16 -7.70
CA THR A 60 -2.57 -8.39 -8.44
C THR A 60 -3.63 -9.45 -8.13
N GLU A 61 -4.06 -9.54 -6.87
CA GLU A 61 -5.05 -10.52 -6.44
C GLU A 61 -5.79 -10.01 -5.20
N HIS A 62 -7.08 -10.31 -5.10
CA HIS A 62 -7.91 -9.98 -3.93
C HIS A 62 -8.65 -11.23 -3.45
N LEU A 63 -8.27 -11.71 -2.28
CA LEU A 63 -8.91 -12.83 -1.60
C LEU A 63 -9.91 -12.32 -0.57
N VAL A 64 -11.19 -12.57 -0.80
CA VAL A 64 -12.21 -12.51 0.25
C VAL A 64 -12.27 -13.87 0.94
N ALA A 65 -11.99 -13.91 2.24
CA ALA A 65 -11.81 -15.17 2.98
C ALA A 65 -13.13 -15.90 3.33
N SER A 66 -14.06 -15.99 2.39
CA SER A 66 -15.36 -16.67 2.56
C SER A 66 -15.41 -18.06 1.93
N ASP A 67 -14.58 -18.35 0.93
CA ASP A 67 -14.56 -19.61 0.18
C ASP A 67 -13.31 -20.46 0.50
N PRO A 68 -13.46 -21.61 1.18
CA PRO A 68 -12.36 -22.51 1.49
C PRO A 68 -11.54 -23.06 0.32
N VAL A 69 -12.12 -23.13 -0.88
CA VAL A 69 -11.41 -23.58 -2.08
C VAL A 69 -10.47 -22.47 -2.56
N ARG A 70 -10.98 -21.25 -2.71
CA ARG A 70 -10.18 -20.06 -3.08
C ARG A 70 -9.08 -19.77 -2.08
N MET A 71 -9.38 -19.87 -0.79
CA MET A 71 -8.38 -19.68 0.28
C MET A 71 -7.21 -20.68 0.17
N ARG A 72 -7.51 -21.96 -0.12
CA ARG A 72 -6.48 -22.98 -0.31
C ARG A 72 -5.66 -22.75 -1.57
N ALA A 73 -6.32 -22.40 -2.68
CA ALA A 73 -5.65 -22.09 -3.94
C ALA A 73 -4.70 -20.89 -3.79
N PHE A 74 -5.17 -19.81 -3.16
CA PHE A 74 -4.36 -18.64 -2.84
C PHE A 74 -3.14 -19.00 -1.98
N ALA A 75 -3.35 -19.76 -0.89
CA ALA A 75 -2.26 -20.18 -0.02
C ALA A 75 -1.21 -21.05 -0.76
N GLN A 76 -1.65 -21.93 -1.66
CA GLN A 76 -0.76 -22.75 -2.49
C GLN A 76 0.01 -21.91 -3.49
N ALA A 77 -0.64 -20.97 -4.18
CA ALA A 77 -0.01 -20.07 -5.13
C ALA A 77 1.03 -19.16 -4.46
N LEU A 78 0.68 -18.60 -3.29
CA LEU A 78 1.59 -17.78 -2.50
C LEU A 78 2.80 -18.58 -2.01
N GLY A 79 2.58 -19.81 -1.52
CA GLY A 79 3.69 -20.70 -1.13
C GLY A 79 4.60 -21.08 -2.30
N ALA A 80 4.02 -21.35 -3.47
CA ALA A 80 4.78 -21.63 -4.69
C ALA A 80 5.61 -20.41 -5.14
N GLU A 81 5.06 -19.21 -5.04
CA GLU A 81 5.78 -17.97 -5.36
C GLU A 81 6.94 -17.73 -4.40
N LEU A 82 6.77 -17.93 -3.09
CA LEU A 82 7.89 -17.85 -2.13
C LEU A 82 8.99 -18.85 -2.45
N LYS A 83 8.63 -20.08 -2.83
CA LYS A 83 9.60 -21.10 -3.24
C LYS A 83 10.34 -20.70 -4.53
N ARG A 84 9.62 -20.24 -5.56
CA ARG A 84 10.21 -19.75 -6.82
C ARG A 84 11.20 -18.62 -6.56
N ARG A 85 10.84 -17.67 -5.70
CA ARG A 85 11.73 -16.56 -5.30
C ARG A 85 12.97 -17.06 -4.59
N ALA A 86 12.84 -18.01 -3.67
CA ALA A 86 13.97 -18.59 -2.95
C ALA A 86 14.95 -19.30 -3.90
N GLU A 87 14.44 -20.05 -4.89
CA GLU A 87 15.25 -20.70 -5.92
C GLU A 87 15.98 -19.69 -6.82
N LEU A 88 15.31 -18.59 -7.20
CA LEU A 88 15.89 -17.55 -8.06
C LEU A 88 16.96 -16.72 -7.33
N LEU A 89 16.68 -16.35 -6.08
CA LEU A 89 17.60 -15.52 -5.27
C LEU A 89 18.78 -16.33 -4.74
N GLY A 90 18.60 -17.64 -4.50
CA GLY A 90 19.62 -18.51 -3.93
C GLY A 90 20.13 -17.97 -2.58
N PRO A 91 21.44 -17.70 -2.42
CA PRO A 91 21.98 -17.15 -1.18
C PRO A 91 21.80 -15.64 -1.03
N LEU A 92 21.41 -14.93 -2.09
CA LEU A 92 21.25 -13.47 -2.06
C LEU A 92 19.94 -13.07 -1.39
N SER A 93 19.94 -11.93 -0.72
CA SER A 93 18.69 -11.24 -0.38
C SER A 93 18.12 -10.53 -1.61
N PHE A 94 16.81 -10.28 -1.60
CA PHE A 94 16.13 -9.50 -2.62
C PHE A 94 16.79 -8.13 -2.86
N ALA A 95 17.24 -7.45 -1.80
CA ALA A 95 17.90 -6.15 -1.90
C ALA A 95 19.22 -6.26 -2.67
N GLN A 96 20.08 -7.22 -2.31
CA GLN A 96 21.35 -7.48 -2.99
C GLN A 96 21.14 -7.91 -4.45
N TRP A 97 20.12 -8.73 -4.71
CA TRP A 97 19.78 -9.15 -6.06
C TRP A 97 19.36 -7.95 -6.93
N HIS A 98 18.53 -7.06 -6.41
CA HIS A 98 18.08 -5.85 -7.12
C HIS A 98 19.23 -4.87 -7.39
N GLU A 99 20.13 -4.69 -6.41
CA GLU A 99 21.33 -3.86 -6.58
C GLU A 99 22.22 -4.41 -7.72
N ALA A 100 22.52 -5.71 -7.69
CA ALA A 100 23.34 -6.35 -8.72
C ALA A 100 22.72 -6.34 -10.13
N HIS A 101 21.38 -6.37 -10.24
CA HIS A 101 20.69 -6.32 -11.54
C HIS A 101 20.54 -4.91 -12.07
N ARG A 102 20.38 -3.92 -11.18
CA ARG A 102 20.34 -2.51 -11.57
C ARG A 102 21.64 -2.05 -12.21
N ASP A 103 22.78 -2.42 -11.64
CA ASP A 103 24.10 -2.07 -12.17
C ASP A 103 24.37 -2.71 -13.56
N ARG A 104 23.77 -3.87 -13.83
CA ARG A 104 23.88 -4.54 -15.15
C ARG A 104 23.04 -3.84 -16.22
N GLU A 105 21.85 -3.36 -15.87
CA GLU A 105 21.01 -2.57 -16.78
C GLU A 105 21.68 -1.22 -17.11
N GLU A 106 22.22 -0.52 -16.11
CA GLU A 106 22.88 0.78 -16.29
C GLU A 106 24.28 0.65 -16.98
N GLY A 107 25.01 -0.46 -16.74
CA GLY A 107 26.31 -0.74 -17.36
C GLY A 107 26.24 -1.24 -18.81
N GLY A 108 25.13 -1.84 -19.22
CA GLY A 108 24.90 -2.29 -20.61
C GLY A 108 24.68 -1.15 -21.59
N GLU A 109 24.20 0.01 -21.13
CA GLU A 109 23.91 1.17 -21.98
C GLU A 109 25.14 2.07 -22.25
N HIS A 110 26.25 1.88 -21.52
CA HIS A 110 27.48 2.68 -21.68
C HIS A 110 28.54 2.02 -22.60
N GLY A 111 28.24 0.85 -23.19
CA GLY A 111 29.19 0.05 -23.97
C GLY A 111 29.31 0.39 -25.47
N GLU A 112 28.43 1.22 -26.03
CA GLU A 112 28.41 1.52 -27.46
C GLU A 112 28.33 3.03 -27.74
N GLN A 113 29.40 3.77 -27.42
CA GLN A 113 29.65 5.08 -28.03
C GLN A 113 31.11 5.51 -27.82
N GLN A 114 32.00 4.93 -28.61
CA GLN A 114 33.30 5.51 -28.90
C GLN A 114 33.61 5.35 -30.39
N GLN A 115 33.33 6.40 -31.17
CA GLN A 115 34.20 6.90 -32.24
C GLN A 115 33.59 8.13 -32.94
N GLY A 116 34.31 9.26 -32.87
CA GLY A 116 34.29 10.28 -33.92
C GLY A 116 33.92 11.71 -33.49
N GLY A 117 34.92 12.60 -33.48
CA GLY A 117 34.71 14.03 -33.79
C GLY A 117 35.20 15.05 -32.77
N ALA A 118 36.34 15.66 -33.05
CA ALA A 118 37.04 16.71 -32.29
C ALA A 118 36.32 18.11 -32.33
N PRO A 119 36.81 19.13 -31.58
CA PRO A 119 35.99 20.20 -30.99
C PRO A 119 35.93 21.47 -31.85
N LEU A 120 34.81 22.21 -31.80
CA LEU A 120 34.77 23.61 -32.21
C LEU A 120 33.89 24.48 -31.29
N SER A 121 34.59 25.42 -30.65
CA SER A 121 34.30 26.85 -30.52
C SER A 121 33.03 27.33 -29.81
N ALA A 122 33.27 28.09 -28.74
CA ALA A 122 32.32 28.85 -27.97
C ALA A 122 31.74 30.05 -28.73
N THR A 123 30.43 30.25 -28.63
CA THR A 123 29.83 31.60 -28.58
C THR A 123 28.56 31.53 -27.73
N ARG A 124 28.58 32.30 -26.63
CA ARG A 124 27.57 32.32 -25.57
C ARG A 124 26.54 33.40 -25.89
N THR A 125 25.34 32.99 -26.29
CA THR A 125 24.13 33.84 -26.25
C THR A 125 23.01 33.05 -25.58
N LEU A 126 22.63 33.49 -24.38
CA LEU A 126 21.47 33.00 -23.62
C LEU A 126 20.19 33.34 -24.39
N ARG A 127 19.70 32.39 -25.19
CA ARG A 127 18.30 32.36 -25.63
C ARG A 127 17.49 31.56 -24.63
N LEU A 128 16.63 32.25 -23.89
CA LEU A 128 15.55 31.63 -23.12
C LEU A 128 14.62 30.90 -24.10
N ARG A 129 14.72 29.57 -24.14
CA ARG A 129 13.75 28.71 -24.81
C ARG A 129 12.47 28.68 -23.96
N PRO A 130 11.27 28.71 -24.57
CA PRO A 130 10.08 28.24 -23.87
C PRO A 130 10.36 26.80 -23.46
N GLY A 131 10.03 26.44 -22.22
CA GLY A 131 10.31 25.15 -21.62
C GLY A 131 9.68 24.00 -22.41
N GLY A 132 10.36 23.58 -23.48
CA GLY A 132 10.18 22.28 -24.06
C GLY A 132 10.55 21.30 -22.96
N GLN A 133 9.54 20.59 -22.46
CA GLN A 133 9.73 19.32 -21.79
C GLN A 133 10.80 18.59 -22.60
N ARG A 134 12.00 18.43 -22.03
CA ARG A 134 12.85 17.34 -22.45
C ARG A 134 11.92 16.13 -22.33
N PRO A 135 11.63 15.38 -23.40
CA PRO A 135 11.08 14.06 -23.17
C PRO A 135 12.09 13.44 -22.21
N ALA A 136 11.66 13.17 -20.98
CA ALA A 136 12.42 12.28 -20.13
C ALA A 136 12.69 11.11 -21.05
N GLN A 137 13.96 10.84 -21.31
CA GLN A 137 14.37 9.56 -21.86
C GLN A 137 14.02 8.57 -20.74
N ASP A 138 12.73 8.30 -20.55
CA ASP A 138 12.22 7.14 -19.87
C ASP A 138 12.60 6.02 -20.84
N VAL A 139 13.87 5.62 -20.72
CA VAL A 139 14.35 4.31 -21.15
C VAL A 139 13.23 3.36 -20.78
N ARG A 140 12.70 2.64 -21.79
CA ARG A 140 11.67 1.63 -21.57
C ARG A 140 12.28 0.59 -20.64
N ARG A 141 12.16 0.82 -19.34
CA ARG A 141 12.72 -0.04 -18.32
C ARG A 141 12.05 -1.39 -18.49
N ALA A 142 12.84 -2.43 -18.73
CA ALA A 142 12.32 -3.77 -18.79
C ALA A 142 11.63 -4.09 -17.45
N PRO A 143 10.50 -4.81 -17.46
CA PRO A 143 9.86 -5.20 -16.21
C PRO A 143 10.83 -6.04 -15.38
N SER A 144 10.95 -5.73 -14.09
CA SER A 144 11.77 -6.53 -13.18
C SER A 144 11.26 -7.97 -13.19
N PRO A 145 12.13 -8.99 -13.37
CA PRO A 145 11.71 -10.40 -13.28
C PRO A 145 11.33 -10.80 -11.84
N LEU A 146 11.59 -9.92 -10.87
CA LEU A 146 11.29 -10.07 -9.44
C LEU A 146 10.70 -8.75 -8.90
N PRO A 147 9.41 -8.47 -9.16
CA PRO A 147 8.74 -7.34 -8.53
C PRO A 147 8.64 -7.54 -7.02
N ARG A 148 8.58 -6.45 -6.25
CA ARG A 148 8.25 -6.51 -4.83
C ARG A 148 6.79 -6.92 -4.67
N LEU A 149 6.47 -7.70 -3.64
CA LEU A 149 5.08 -8.00 -3.29
C LEU A 149 4.76 -7.44 -1.92
N ALA A 150 3.61 -6.79 -1.79
CA ALA A 150 3.04 -6.44 -0.49
C ALA A 150 1.73 -7.20 -0.29
N VAL A 151 1.64 -7.97 0.79
CA VAL A 151 0.43 -8.71 1.18
C VAL A 151 -0.27 -7.92 2.27
N LEU A 152 -1.45 -7.38 1.96
CA LEU A 152 -2.28 -6.62 2.86
C LEU A 152 -3.37 -7.53 3.42
N VAL A 153 -3.44 -7.68 4.73
CA VAL A 153 -4.40 -8.55 5.41
C VAL A 153 -5.27 -7.72 6.34
N ASP A 154 -6.53 -7.50 5.99
CA ASP A 154 -7.48 -6.89 6.90
C ASP A 154 -8.15 -7.94 7.79
N ASP A 155 -8.47 -7.56 9.03
CA ASP A 155 -9.07 -8.41 10.05
C ASP A 155 -8.38 -9.80 10.20
N LEU A 156 -7.06 -9.80 10.43
CA LEU A 156 -6.25 -11.00 10.67
C LEU A 156 -6.86 -11.93 11.72
N ASP A 157 -7.51 -11.37 12.75
CA ASP A 157 -8.15 -12.15 13.82
C ASP A 157 -9.20 -13.13 13.29
N ALA A 158 -9.91 -12.77 12.21
CA ALA A 158 -10.93 -13.63 11.61
C ALA A 158 -10.32 -14.85 10.89
N LEU A 159 -9.05 -14.75 10.47
CA LEU A 159 -8.29 -15.90 9.95
C LEU A 159 -7.80 -16.81 11.08
N VAL A 160 -7.61 -16.27 12.29
CA VAL A 160 -7.16 -17.01 13.46
C VAL A 160 -8.33 -17.72 14.13
N ALA A 161 -9.45 -17.02 14.41
CA ALA A 161 -10.63 -17.67 15.00
C ALA A 161 -11.94 -16.82 15.06
N PRO A 162 -13.12 -17.49 14.99
CA PRO A 162 -13.27 -18.89 14.60
C PRO A 162 -12.84 -19.04 13.15
N ALA A 163 -12.17 -20.15 12.80
CA ALA A 163 -11.74 -20.36 11.44
C ALA A 163 -12.96 -20.25 10.51
N LEU A 164 -12.88 -19.45 9.45
CA LEU A 164 -13.96 -19.28 8.49
C LEU A 164 -14.37 -20.66 7.93
N GLY A 165 -15.56 -21.12 8.33
CA GLY A 165 -16.10 -22.44 8.00
C GLY A 165 -16.87 -23.11 9.13
N SER A 166 -17.63 -24.15 8.79
CA SER A 166 -18.33 -25.02 9.74
C SER A 166 -17.37 -25.63 10.78
N PRO A 167 -17.82 -25.93 12.01
CA PRO A 167 -17.00 -26.60 13.02
C PRO A 167 -16.41 -27.90 12.45
N GLY A 168 -15.08 -27.95 12.29
CA GLY A 168 -14.34 -29.15 11.86
C GLY A 168 -13.37 -28.99 10.68
N ARG A 169 -13.30 -27.83 10.00
CA ARG A 169 -12.31 -27.64 8.91
C ARG A 169 -11.79 -26.19 8.84
N PRO A 170 -10.55 -25.90 9.26
CA PRO A 170 -10.02 -24.54 9.22
C PRO A 170 -9.51 -24.21 7.82
N ALA A 171 -10.38 -23.72 6.95
CA ALA A 171 -9.97 -23.24 5.63
C ALA A 171 -8.89 -22.15 5.72
N ALA A 172 -9.02 -21.29 6.73
CA ALA A 172 -8.09 -20.21 7.04
C ALA A 172 -6.71 -20.69 7.50
N GLY A 173 -6.56 -21.92 8.00
CA GLY A 173 -5.27 -22.44 8.46
C GLY A 173 -4.22 -22.56 7.35
N SER A 174 -4.67 -22.77 6.10
CA SER A 174 -3.76 -22.77 4.94
C SER A 174 -3.20 -21.38 4.66
N VAL A 175 -4.06 -20.35 4.68
CA VAL A 175 -3.68 -18.95 4.51
C VAL A 175 -2.77 -18.51 5.65
N MET A 176 -3.13 -18.77 6.91
CA MET A 176 -2.31 -18.41 8.07
C MET A 176 -0.89 -18.99 7.99
N ARG A 177 -0.73 -20.26 7.58
CA ARG A 177 0.60 -20.85 7.40
C ARG A 177 1.41 -20.16 6.29
N ALA A 178 0.76 -19.75 5.21
CA ALA A 178 1.42 -18.98 4.15
C ALA A 178 1.83 -17.59 4.65
N LEU A 179 0.98 -16.90 5.43
CA LEU A 179 1.31 -15.61 6.04
C LEU A 179 2.45 -15.72 7.06
N GLU A 180 2.51 -16.79 7.85
CA GLU A 180 3.62 -17.07 8.77
C GLU A 180 4.93 -17.34 8.03
N ALA A 181 4.87 -18.03 6.88
CA ALA A 181 6.04 -18.18 6.00
C ALA A 181 6.53 -16.83 5.45
N ILE A 182 5.63 -15.92 5.07
CA ILE A 182 6.01 -14.54 4.70
C ILE A 182 6.65 -13.82 5.87
N ALA A 183 6.08 -13.90 7.07
CA ALA A 183 6.64 -13.22 8.24
C ALA A 183 8.07 -13.70 8.55
N ARG A 184 8.37 -14.98 8.30
CA ARG A 184 9.69 -15.58 8.55
C ARG A 184 10.72 -15.30 7.46
N ASP A 185 10.33 -15.45 6.20
CA ASP A 185 11.25 -15.48 5.06
C ASP A 185 11.03 -14.35 4.06
N GLY A 186 9.89 -13.65 4.13
CA GLY A 186 9.43 -12.72 3.12
C GLY A 186 10.34 -11.54 2.89
N GLU A 187 10.96 -10.98 3.93
CA GLU A 187 11.89 -9.85 3.78
C GLU A 187 13.07 -10.20 2.86
N ARG A 188 13.66 -11.38 3.04
CA ARG A 188 14.74 -11.90 2.16
C ARG A 188 14.24 -12.12 0.73
N LEU A 189 12.97 -12.48 0.57
CA LEU A 189 12.33 -12.78 -0.73
C LEU A 189 11.68 -11.55 -1.40
N GLY A 190 11.72 -10.37 -0.78
CA GLY A 190 11.05 -9.17 -1.28
C GLY A 190 9.51 -9.24 -1.22
N VAL A 191 8.98 -10.03 -0.29
CA VAL A 191 7.54 -10.16 0.00
C VAL A 191 7.28 -9.59 1.40
N HIS A 192 6.44 -8.57 1.50
CA HIS A 192 6.22 -7.82 2.74
C HIS A 192 4.78 -7.92 3.20
N LEU A 193 4.56 -8.28 4.47
CA LEU A 193 3.25 -8.37 5.09
C LEU A 193 2.85 -7.05 5.79
N LEU A 194 1.64 -6.56 5.51
CA LEU A 194 0.96 -5.48 6.23
C LEU A 194 -0.39 -6.03 6.75
N ALA A 195 -0.52 -6.28 8.04
CA ALA A 195 -1.72 -6.92 8.59
C ALA A 195 -2.44 -6.02 9.61
N ALA A 196 -3.77 -6.08 9.66
CA ALA A 196 -4.57 -5.42 10.69
C ALA A 196 -5.17 -6.44 11.66
N SER A 197 -5.06 -6.17 12.97
CA SER A 197 -5.59 -7.00 14.06
C SER A 197 -6.23 -6.14 15.14
N GLY A 198 -7.19 -6.70 15.86
CA GLY A 198 -7.91 -6.09 16.97
C GLY A 198 -7.16 -6.23 18.29
N ALA A 199 -5.92 -6.72 18.24
CA ALA A 199 -5.10 -7.10 19.39
C ALA A 199 -5.75 -8.19 20.26
N HIS A 200 -6.40 -9.18 19.63
CA HIS A 200 -6.96 -10.34 20.35
C HIS A 200 -5.85 -11.33 20.79
N ASP A 201 -5.98 -11.92 21.98
CA ASP A 201 -4.98 -12.84 22.56
C ASP A 201 -4.56 -13.98 21.62
N ARG A 202 -5.52 -14.54 20.88
CA ARG A 202 -5.24 -15.63 19.93
C ARG A 202 -4.32 -15.16 18.81
N THR A 203 -4.52 -13.95 18.28
CA THR A 203 -3.67 -13.38 17.23
C THR A 203 -2.29 -13.03 17.78
N ALA A 204 -2.22 -12.49 19.00
CA ALA A 204 -0.96 -12.20 19.68
C ALA A 204 -0.08 -13.46 19.86
N SER A 205 -0.71 -14.64 19.98
CA SER A 205 -0.02 -15.93 20.11
C SER A 205 0.52 -16.54 18.81
N THR A 206 0.22 -15.94 17.64
CA THR A 206 0.68 -16.43 16.34
C THR A 206 2.17 -16.17 16.12
N GLU A 207 2.82 -16.97 15.27
CA GLU A 207 4.23 -16.72 14.91
C GLU A 207 4.36 -15.39 14.17
N LEU A 208 3.41 -15.08 13.29
CA LEU A 208 3.31 -13.81 12.58
C LEU A 208 3.38 -12.62 13.54
N ALA A 209 2.53 -12.58 14.57
CA ALA A 209 2.52 -11.48 15.53
C ALA A 209 3.87 -11.37 16.28
N ARG A 210 4.50 -12.50 16.63
CA ARG A 210 5.81 -12.48 17.32
C ARG A 210 6.96 -11.99 16.44
N THR A 211 6.93 -12.27 15.14
CA THR A 211 8.01 -11.94 14.22
C THR A 211 7.96 -10.48 13.74
N VAL A 212 6.76 -9.92 13.60
CA VAL A 212 6.59 -8.54 13.12
C VAL A 212 6.99 -7.53 14.21
N ARG A 213 8.11 -6.83 13.96
CA ARG A 213 8.69 -5.86 14.91
C ARG A 213 8.10 -4.46 14.84
N LEU A 214 7.65 -4.04 13.66
CA LEU A 214 7.04 -2.72 13.46
C LEU A 214 5.53 -2.82 13.67
N ARG A 215 5.00 -1.99 14.56
CA ARG A 215 3.59 -2.02 14.98
C ARG A 215 2.98 -0.63 14.94
N ALA A 216 1.83 -0.47 14.32
CA ALA A 216 1.05 0.75 14.38
C ALA A 216 -0.12 0.53 15.34
N VAL A 217 -0.02 1.05 16.55
CA VAL A 217 -1.06 0.91 17.60
C VAL A 217 -1.97 2.13 17.54
N LEU A 218 -3.23 1.92 17.16
CA LEU A 218 -4.24 2.94 17.00
C LEU A 218 -5.03 3.15 18.29
N ASP A 219 -5.34 4.41 18.56
CA ASP A 219 -6.14 4.81 19.71
C ASP A 219 -7.60 4.34 19.54
N ALA A 220 -8.26 4.09 20.67
CA ALA A 220 -9.68 3.80 20.67
C ALA A 220 -10.47 5.06 20.27
N PRO A 221 -11.51 4.92 19.41
CA PRO A 221 -12.39 6.03 19.16
C PRO A 221 -13.14 6.41 20.46
N PRO A 222 -13.45 7.70 20.67
CA PRO A 222 -14.22 8.14 21.82
C PRO A 222 -15.63 7.52 21.80
N THR A 223 -16.16 7.19 22.98
CA THR A 223 -17.48 6.54 23.11
C THR A 223 -18.63 7.44 22.65
N ALA A 224 -18.47 8.76 22.76
CA ALA A 224 -19.41 9.76 22.28
C ALA A 224 -18.63 10.84 21.50
N PRO A 225 -18.52 10.71 20.17
CA PRO A 225 -17.68 11.60 19.38
C PRO A 225 -18.26 13.02 19.32
N ALA A 226 -17.48 13.99 19.78
CA ALA A 226 -17.72 15.42 19.61
C ALA A 226 -17.02 15.95 18.35
N PRO A 227 -17.47 17.09 17.77
CA PRO A 227 -16.82 17.69 16.59
C PRO A 227 -15.32 18.02 16.76
N GLU A 228 -14.89 18.24 18.00
CA GLU A 228 -13.52 18.49 18.42
C GLU A 228 -12.67 17.22 18.60
N ASP A 229 -13.30 16.04 18.66
CA ASP A 229 -12.58 14.79 18.88
C ASP A 229 -11.70 14.42 17.68
N PRO A 230 -10.55 13.77 17.94
CA PRO A 230 -9.69 13.31 16.87
C PRO A 230 -10.42 12.28 16.01
N THR A 231 -10.36 12.48 14.69
CA THR A 231 -10.84 11.48 13.74
C THR A 231 -10.09 10.16 13.91
N PRO A 232 -10.74 9.01 13.67
CA PRO A 232 -10.07 7.72 13.63
C PRO A 232 -8.75 7.74 12.84
N GLY A 233 -7.80 6.90 13.25
CA GLY A 233 -6.47 6.82 12.63
C GLY A 233 -5.35 7.50 13.43
N ARG A 234 -5.65 8.09 14.59
CA ARG A 234 -4.61 8.50 15.54
C ARG A 234 -3.96 7.27 16.19
N GLY A 235 -2.65 7.30 16.37
CA GLY A 235 -1.95 6.21 17.03
C GLY A 235 -0.46 6.46 17.22
N ARG A 236 0.28 5.39 17.49
CA ARG A 236 1.74 5.38 17.64
C ARG A 236 2.35 4.28 16.80
N LEU A 237 3.40 4.61 16.05
CA LEU A 237 4.26 3.66 15.37
C LEU A 237 5.34 3.23 16.35
N VAL A 238 5.29 1.96 16.77
CA VAL A 238 6.20 1.32 17.71
C VAL A 238 7.15 0.44 16.91
N GLY A 239 8.45 0.69 17.05
CA GLY A 239 9.51 -0.13 16.46
C GLY A 239 10.61 -0.40 17.49
N PRO A 240 11.72 -1.03 17.06
CA PRO A 240 12.87 -1.30 17.93
C PRO A 240 13.49 -0.02 18.50
N ASP A 241 13.42 1.08 17.75
CA ASP A 241 14.10 2.35 18.09
C ASP A 241 13.23 3.31 18.92
N GLY A 242 11.98 2.94 19.22
CA GLY A 242 11.05 3.74 20.02
C GLY A 242 9.65 3.83 19.44
N ALA A 243 8.87 4.80 19.97
CA ALA A 243 7.48 5.03 19.58
C ALA A 243 7.29 6.46 19.06
N THR A 244 6.71 6.60 17.86
CA THR A 244 6.43 7.90 17.23
C THR A 244 4.92 8.08 17.05
N PRO A 245 4.31 9.16 17.59
CA PRO A 245 2.89 9.41 17.39
C PRO A 245 2.60 9.81 15.94
N PHE A 246 1.44 9.42 15.42
CA PHE A 246 1.00 9.79 14.07
C PHE A 246 -0.52 9.95 13.98
N GLN A 247 -0.97 10.54 12.87
CA GLN A 247 -2.35 10.59 12.43
C GLN A 247 -2.43 10.02 11.01
N ALA A 248 -3.19 8.95 10.81
CA ALA A 248 -3.42 8.36 9.50
C ALA A 248 -4.21 9.33 8.61
N GLY A 249 -3.86 9.38 7.33
CA GLY A 249 -4.67 10.02 6.30
C GLY A 249 -5.90 9.16 5.96
N ARG A 250 -7.00 9.82 5.59
CA ARG A 250 -8.19 9.16 5.04
C ARG A 250 -8.20 9.34 3.53
N VAL A 251 -8.25 8.25 2.77
CA VAL A 251 -8.22 8.19 1.30
C VAL A 251 -9.56 7.77 0.70
N THR A 252 -10.46 7.23 1.52
CA THR A 252 -11.85 6.91 1.12
C THR A 252 -12.82 8.07 1.35
N GLY A 253 -12.30 9.23 1.77
CA GLY A 253 -13.06 10.47 1.82
C GLY A 253 -13.56 10.87 0.43
N ARG A 254 -14.77 11.41 0.36
CA ARG A 254 -15.29 12.00 -0.88
C ARG A 254 -14.83 13.45 -0.95
N ILE A 255 -14.47 13.89 -2.16
CA ILE A 255 -14.10 15.28 -2.37
C ILE A 255 -15.29 16.17 -1.99
N PRO A 256 -15.11 17.10 -1.05
CA PRO A 256 -16.13 18.12 -0.81
C PRO A 256 -16.27 18.94 -2.10
N ARG A 257 -17.50 19.16 -2.59
CA ARG A 257 -17.78 20.07 -3.74
C ARG A 257 -17.21 21.49 -3.57
N THR A 258 -16.70 21.82 -2.38
CA THR A 258 -16.08 23.10 -2.04
C THR A 258 -14.56 23.13 -2.19
N ALA A 259 -13.91 22.15 -2.86
CA ALA A 259 -12.47 22.26 -3.18
C ALA A 259 -12.13 23.57 -3.96
N THR A 260 -13.13 24.24 -4.53
CA THR A 260 -13.09 25.64 -4.96
C THR A 260 -13.65 26.58 -3.87
N ARG A 261 -13.04 26.63 -2.69
CA ARG A 261 -13.40 27.67 -1.70
C ARG A 261 -12.89 29.01 -2.23
N ARG A 262 -13.81 29.93 -2.57
CA ARG A 262 -13.44 31.35 -2.72
C ARG A 262 -13.06 31.88 -1.33
N PRO A 263 -11.98 32.68 -1.20
CA PRO A 263 -11.67 33.35 0.05
C PRO A 263 -12.88 34.18 0.49
N THR A 264 -13.30 34.01 1.74
CA THR A 264 -14.37 34.80 2.35
C THR A 264 -13.75 35.87 3.22
N VAL A 265 -14.18 37.12 3.03
CA VAL A 265 -13.84 38.22 3.93
C VAL A 265 -14.96 38.32 4.96
N ALA A 266 -14.59 38.29 6.24
CA ALA A 266 -15.50 38.56 7.35
C ALA A 266 -14.93 39.71 8.19
N PRO A 267 -15.76 40.65 8.67
CA PRO A 267 -15.32 41.68 9.60
C PRO A 267 -14.80 41.04 10.89
N LEU A 268 -13.65 41.53 11.37
CA LEU A 268 -13.02 41.12 12.62
C LEU A 268 -13.35 42.17 13.68
N GLU A 269 -14.28 41.85 14.58
CA GLU A 269 -14.56 42.69 15.73
C GLU A 269 -13.42 42.57 16.76
N TRP A 270 -13.00 43.70 17.34
CA TRP A 270 -11.90 43.76 18.30
C TRP A 270 -12.11 42.85 19.52
N GLU A 271 -13.35 42.69 19.96
CA GLU A 271 -13.73 41.83 21.09
C GLU A 271 -13.51 40.33 20.81
N ARG A 272 -13.41 39.95 19.53
CA ARG A 272 -13.20 38.58 19.06
C ARG A 272 -11.79 38.35 18.53
N MET A 273 -10.91 39.33 18.71
CA MET A 273 -9.51 39.24 18.31
C MET A 273 -8.80 38.22 19.19
N GLY A 274 -8.57 37.02 18.65
CA GLY A 274 -7.99 35.88 19.37
C GLY A 274 -8.87 34.64 19.35
N ASP A 275 -10.16 34.78 19.03
CA ASP A 275 -11.03 33.64 18.78
C ASP A 275 -10.51 32.85 17.57
N PRO A 276 -10.45 31.51 17.63
CA PRO A 276 -10.19 30.73 16.45
C PRO A 276 -11.30 31.01 15.42
N PRO A 277 -10.97 31.19 14.12
CA PRO A 277 -11.98 31.39 13.10
C PRO A 277 -12.96 30.21 13.13
N ALA A 278 -14.27 30.52 13.08
CA ALA A 278 -15.32 29.52 13.14
C ALA A 278 -15.08 28.46 12.06
N ARG A 279 -14.79 27.22 12.50
CA ARG A 279 -14.56 26.09 11.59
C ARG A 279 -15.87 25.76 10.92
N ARG A 280 -15.99 26.08 9.63
CA ARG A 280 -17.16 25.68 8.84
C ARG A 280 -17.10 24.16 8.61
N PRO A 281 -18.10 23.37 9.04
CA PRO A 281 -18.09 21.94 8.82
C PRO A 281 -18.03 21.64 7.32
N LEU A 282 -17.06 20.83 6.91
CA LEU A 282 -17.01 20.30 5.56
C LEU A 282 -18.10 19.24 5.45
N ARG A 283 -19.16 19.58 4.72
CA ARG A 283 -20.25 18.63 4.45
C ARG A 283 -19.87 17.83 3.21
N GLU A 284 -19.60 16.55 3.38
CA GLU A 284 -19.54 15.59 2.27
C GLU A 284 -20.95 15.48 1.68
N LEU A 285 -21.23 16.18 0.57
CA LEU A 285 -22.53 16.08 -0.13
C LEU A 285 -22.41 15.05 -1.26
N GLY A 286 -23.32 14.07 -1.25
CA GLY A 286 -23.13 12.75 -1.88
C GLY A 286 -23.09 12.68 -3.41
N ASN A 287 -22.31 11.69 -3.88
CA ASN A 287 -22.10 11.16 -5.25
C ASN A 287 -20.78 11.58 -5.98
N GLY A 288 -19.84 12.27 -5.33
CA GLY A 288 -18.51 12.54 -5.91
C GLY A 288 -17.51 11.38 -5.75
N PRO A 289 -16.42 11.33 -6.56
CA PRO A 289 -15.37 10.32 -6.44
C PRO A 289 -14.61 10.47 -5.11
N THR A 290 -14.03 9.36 -4.64
CA THR A 290 -13.10 9.36 -3.51
C THR A 290 -11.69 9.74 -3.95
N ASP A 291 -10.85 10.17 -3.01
CA ASP A 291 -9.43 10.45 -3.29
C ASP A 291 -8.72 9.20 -3.85
N LEU A 292 -9.04 8.02 -3.30
CA LEU A 292 -8.54 6.74 -3.78
C LEU A 292 -8.95 6.44 -5.23
N ALA A 293 -10.21 6.71 -5.60
CA ALA A 293 -10.68 6.50 -6.98
C ALA A 293 -9.98 7.44 -7.97
N LEU A 294 -9.74 8.70 -7.57
CA LEU A 294 -8.97 9.63 -8.38
C LEU A 294 -7.51 9.20 -8.52
N LEU A 295 -6.91 8.72 -7.43
CA LEU A 295 -5.55 8.19 -7.43
C LEU A 295 -5.44 7.00 -8.38
N ALA A 296 -6.33 6.02 -8.26
CA ALA A 296 -6.39 4.86 -9.16
C ALA A 296 -6.46 5.29 -10.63
N SER A 297 -7.37 6.20 -10.96
CA SER A 297 -7.50 6.75 -12.31
C SER A 297 -6.23 7.46 -12.80
N ALA A 298 -5.52 8.18 -11.93
CA ALA A 298 -4.27 8.84 -12.26
C ALA A 298 -3.12 7.84 -12.48
N MET A 299 -3.02 6.82 -11.62
CA MET A 299 -2.00 5.76 -11.73
C MET A 299 -2.19 4.92 -12.98
N ASP A 300 -3.43 4.60 -13.33
CA ASP A 300 -3.76 3.85 -14.55
C ASP A 300 -3.38 4.63 -15.83
N ARG A 301 -3.62 5.95 -15.87
CA ARG A 301 -3.11 6.81 -16.95
C ARG A 301 -1.59 6.85 -16.99
N ALA A 302 -0.93 6.98 -15.84
CA ALA A 302 0.53 7.01 -15.75
C ALA A 302 1.15 5.70 -16.23
N ALA A 303 0.63 4.56 -15.77
CA ALA A 303 1.09 3.22 -16.15
C ALA A 303 1.02 3.00 -17.66
N ARG A 304 -0.10 3.37 -18.30
CA ARG A 304 -0.24 3.31 -19.76
C ARG A 304 0.77 4.19 -20.50
N SER A 305 1.06 5.39 -19.98
CA SER A 305 1.98 6.32 -20.64
C SER A 305 3.42 5.80 -20.72
N VAL A 306 3.81 4.93 -19.79
CA VAL A 306 5.14 4.30 -19.73
C VAL A 306 5.12 2.81 -20.09
N ALA A 307 3.98 2.30 -20.56
CA ALA A 307 3.76 0.87 -20.86
C ALA A 307 4.16 -0.09 -19.72
N ALA A 308 3.93 0.31 -18.47
CA ALA A 308 4.18 -0.52 -17.29
C ALA A 308 3.09 -1.59 -17.16
N ALA A 309 3.42 -2.84 -17.46
CA ALA A 309 2.50 -3.97 -17.36
C ALA A 309 2.34 -4.41 -15.89
N PRO A 310 1.10 -4.48 -15.34
CA PRO A 310 0.89 -4.93 -13.97
C PRO A 310 1.46 -6.33 -13.69
N VAL A 311 1.91 -6.54 -12.46
CA VAL A 311 2.31 -7.87 -11.98
C VAL A 311 1.15 -8.86 -12.12
N ALA A 312 1.41 -10.00 -12.75
CA ALA A 312 0.41 -11.04 -13.00
C ALA A 312 -0.11 -11.69 -11.70
N PRO A 313 -1.40 -12.10 -11.65
CA PRO A 313 -1.99 -12.85 -10.54
C PRO A 313 -1.19 -14.10 -10.16
N LEU A 314 -1.15 -14.43 -8.87
CA LEU A 314 -0.46 -15.65 -8.42
C LEU A 314 -1.32 -16.89 -8.68
N SER A 315 -2.62 -16.79 -8.40
CA SER A 315 -3.58 -17.85 -8.71
C SER A 315 -4.14 -17.66 -10.13
N PRO A 316 -4.48 -18.76 -10.83
CA PRO A 316 -5.23 -18.65 -12.08
C PRO A 316 -6.56 -17.93 -11.82
N VAL A 317 -6.90 -16.97 -12.68
CA VAL A 317 -8.18 -16.26 -12.62
C VAL A 317 -9.29 -17.27 -12.85
N HIS A 318 -10.04 -17.61 -11.80
CA HIS A 318 -11.25 -18.40 -11.95
C HIS A 318 -12.34 -17.50 -12.54
N PRO A 319 -12.94 -17.86 -13.69
CA PRO A 319 -14.02 -17.10 -14.31
C PRO A 319 -15.28 -17.03 -13.45
#